data_AF-A0A8J6XHG8-F1
#
_entry.id   AF-A0A8J6XHG8-F1
#
_cell.length_a   1.000
_cell.length_b   1.000
_cell.length_c   1.000
_cell.angle_alpha   90.00
_cell.angle_beta   90.00
_cell.angle_gamma   90.00
#
_symmetry.space_group_name_H-M   'P 1'
#
loop_
_entity.id
_entity.type
_entity.pdbx_description
1 polymer ?
#
loop_
_entity_poly.entity_id
_entity_poly.type
_entity_poly.pdbx_seq_one_letter_code
_entity_poly.pdbx_strand_id
1 'polypeptide(L)'
;MSSDIAFGEQGFFSATVPNAPSPLLTVNPSALLFNQIANPIQVNQATLSVNDGRSLSLLGGNVNLDGGKLQAANGQIDLAGVATGRIELEVNNLLVLPQTQRADVSLTNSAKVDVTNKGAGKVGISARNLDITEGSSISAGIAPGLTVDNIAPGDITIDATGTVKVQSSELRNVVNIQATGNAGNIHVSGNRVELSGGGRLRTRTLGKGDAGNINIKAGEISIAHPVYDFPVNSQVDDQPALDASNSGSNENYGSGRSGNISLFADGSIYLSLIRQDREVENERENKIISTYNCCDAKGGGDITLLANGAIFLDNAYLVSSSFSQERGAGSIFINGKESVSIANNSAINAISFSSGNSGNITIQSTGSVLLQTSTVSTNIGSTDLNFLPAQGDAGNIKISSKSVAIADGALVTASTVTSGKAGDIQIDAQELVEIAGTTPFPLPGGYCQGDVTYSSVRTNSEENAKGAGGPIRIIIL
;
A
#
# COMPACT_ATOMS: atom_id res chain seq x y z
N MET A 1 0.70 -20.20 41.10
CA MET A 1 0.26 -18.79 40.96
C MET A 1 1.24 -17.95 41.76
N SER A 2 2.05 -17.14 41.10
CA SER A 2 2.99 -16.21 41.77
C SER A 2 2.20 -14.96 42.17
N SER A 3 2.16 -14.63 43.46
CA SER A 3 1.41 -13.48 44.03
C SER A 3 2.27 -12.22 44.19
N ASP A 4 3.49 -12.23 43.63
CA ASP A 4 4.52 -11.25 43.93
C ASP A 4 5.08 -10.62 42.65
N ILE A 5 5.29 -9.29 42.65
CA ILE A 5 5.84 -8.48 41.56
C ILE A 5 7.16 -7.86 42.03
N ALA A 6 8.27 -8.10 41.30
CA ALA A 6 9.59 -7.57 41.63
C ALA A 6 9.97 -6.36 40.77
N PHE A 7 10.53 -5.32 41.40
CA PHE A 7 10.93 -4.04 40.78
C PHE A 7 12.46 -3.86 40.80
N GLY A 8 13.21 -4.84 40.27
CA GLY A 8 14.69 -4.78 40.28
C GLY A 8 15.25 -4.71 41.71
N GLU A 9 16.22 -3.81 41.96
CA GLU A 9 16.77 -3.58 43.31
C GLU A 9 15.81 -2.83 44.26
N GLN A 10 14.65 -2.37 43.77
CA GLN A 10 13.70 -1.55 44.54
C GLN A 10 12.70 -2.37 45.36
N GLY A 11 12.83 -3.71 45.38
CA GLY A 11 12.03 -4.61 46.21
C GLY A 11 10.91 -5.33 45.44
N PHE A 12 9.97 -5.91 46.19
CA PHE A 12 8.83 -6.65 45.64
C PHE A 12 7.52 -6.26 46.35
N PHE A 13 6.41 -6.33 45.63
CA PHE A 13 5.05 -6.21 46.16
C PHE A 13 4.41 -7.60 46.22
N SER A 14 3.86 -7.99 47.38
CA SER A 14 3.14 -9.26 47.57
C SER A 14 1.72 -8.99 48.05
N ALA A 15 0.73 -9.57 47.37
CA ALA A 15 -0.68 -9.48 47.78
C ALA A 15 -1.06 -10.46 48.91
N THR A 16 -0.16 -11.37 49.29
CA THR A 16 -0.45 -12.49 50.21
C THR A 16 0.34 -12.41 51.51
N VAL A 17 1.40 -11.60 51.57
CA VAL A 17 2.24 -11.45 52.77
C VAL A 17 2.32 -9.97 53.20
N PRO A 18 1.49 -9.52 54.15
CA PRO A 18 1.53 -8.15 54.66
C PRO A 18 2.59 -8.05 55.77
N ASN A 19 3.87 -7.93 55.41
CA ASN A 19 4.92 -7.67 56.40
C ASN A 19 5.47 -6.26 56.27
N ALA A 20 5.12 -5.41 57.24
CA ALA A 20 5.78 -4.16 57.53
C ALA A 20 7.16 -4.42 58.19
N PRO A 21 8.18 -3.57 57.97
CA PRO A 21 8.12 -2.29 57.29
C PRO A 21 8.55 -2.43 55.83
N SER A 22 7.59 -2.63 54.93
CA SER A 22 7.78 -2.34 53.53
C SER A 22 7.95 -0.82 53.39
N PRO A 23 9.00 -0.30 52.74
CA PRO A 23 9.08 1.12 52.42
C PRO A 23 7.78 1.51 51.71
N LEU A 24 7.20 2.66 52.07
CA LEU A 24 6.04 3.22 51.39
C LEU A 24 6.38 3.26 49.90
N LEU A 25 5.84 2.29 49.18
CA LEU A 25 6.17 2.06 47.80
C LEU A 25 5.34 3.05 47.00
N THR A 26 5.87 4.26 46.82
CA THR A 26 5.30 5.24 45.89
C THR A 26 5.64 4.79 44.47
N VAL A 27 5.10 3.64 44.04
CA VAL A 27 5.13 3.29 42.62
C VAL A 27 4.05 4.10 41.96
N ASN A 28 4.41 4.80 40.90
CA ASN A 28 3.48 5.20 39.86
C ASN A 28 3.67 4.17 38.73
N PRO A 29 3.15 2.94 38.85
CA PRO A 29 3.52 1.89 37.91
C PRO A 29 2.91 2.23 36.55
N SER A 30 3.77 2.59 35.60
CA SER A 30 3.39 2.77 34.20
C SER A 30 3.22 1.44 33.47
N ALA A 31 3.60 0.31 34.09
CA ALA A 31 3.48 -1.03 33.54
C ALA A 31 3.30 -2.10 34.64
N LEU A 32 2.50 -3.13 34.34
CA LEU A 32 2.39 -4.36 35.12
C LEU A 32 3.25 -5.43 34.45
N LEU A 33 4.29 -5.91 35.14
CA LEU A 33 5.17 -6.98 34.65
C LEU A 33 4.74 -8.32 35.25
N PHE A 34 4.27 -9.25 34.41
CA PHE A 34 4.02 -10.64 34.81
C PHE A 34 5.20 -11.50 34.39
N ASN A 35 5.81 -12.25 35.32
CA ASN A 35 6.95 -13.12 35.04
C ASN A 35 6.61 -14.41 34.27
N GLN A 36 5.34 -14.58 33.85
CA GLN A 36 4.84 -15.69 33.05
C GLN A 36 4.26 -15.17 31.73
N ILE A 37 5.12 -14.61 30.89
CA ILE A 37 4.74 -13.96 29.62
C ILE A 37 4.28 -14.99 28.58
N ALA A 38 4.44 -16.30 28.78
CA ALA A 38 4.08 -17.32 27.78
C ALA A 38 2.57 -17.62 27.62
N ASN A 39 1.70 -17.13 28.52
CA ASN A 39 0.27 -17.43 28.43
C ASN A 39 -0.43 -16.56 27.38
N PRO A 40 -1.38 -17.11 26.60
CA PRO A 40 -2.14 -16.32 25.63
C PRO A 40 -2.93 -15.18 26.29
N ILE A 41 -2.97 -14.02 25.63
CA ILE A 41 -3.89 -12.91 25.92
C ILE A 41 -5.08 -13.05 24.97
N GLN A 42 -6.29 -12.97 25.51
CA GLN A 42 -7.54 -13.13 24.78
C GLN A 42 -8.43 -11.91 25.03
N VAL A 43 -8.87 -11.25 23.96
CA VAL A 43 -9.84 -10.14 24.02
C VAL A 43 -11.05 -10.54 23.18
N ASN A 44 -12.00 -11.21 23.83
CA ASN A 44 -13.16 -11.82 23.17
C ASN A 44 -14.38 -10.93 23.32
N GLN A 45 -14.80 -10.27 22.23
CA GLN A 45 -15.95 -9.36 22.18
C GLN A 45 -15.91 -8.22 23.23
N ALA A 46 -14.75 -7.99 23.84
CA ALA A 46 -14.54 -7.01 24.88
C ALA A 46 -13.92 -5.72 24.31
N THR A 47 -14.19 -4.60 24.97
CA THR A 47 -13.53 -3.32 24.66
C THR A 47 -12.53 -2.98 25.76
N LEU A 48 -11.27 -2.78 25.38
CA LEU A 48 -10.23 -2.22 26.24
C LEU A 48 -9.89 -0.82 25.74
N SER A 49 -10.03 0.18 26.59
CA SER A 49 -9.80 1.58 26.23
C SER A 49 -8.97 2.31 27.27
N VAL A 50 -8.13 3.23 26.82
CA VAL A 50 -7.42 4.19 27.66
C VAL A 50 -7.80 5.62 27.28
N ASN A 51 -7.51 6.57 28.17
CA ASN A 51 -7.73 7.99 27.89
C ASN A 51 -6.87 8.48 26.72
N ASP A 52 -7.28 9.58 26.08
CA ASP A 52 -6.58 10.19 24.97
C ASP A 52 -5.08 10.41 25.25
N GLY A 53 -4.25 10.08 24.26
CA GLY A 53 -2.79 10.22 24.33
C GLY A 53 -2.10 9.21 25.26
N ARG A 54 -2.83 8.23 25.83
CA ARG A 54 -2.23 7.15 26.63
C ARG A 54 -1.99 5.90 25.80
N SER A 55 -1.08 5.05 26.29
CA SER A 55 -0.72 3.81 25.61
C SER A 55 -1.46 2.61 26.20
N LEU A 56 -1.76 1.63 25.35
CA LEU A 56 -2.31 0.32 25.71
C LEU A 56 -1.45 -0.76 25.05
N SER A 57 -0.68 -1.48 25.85
CA SER A 57 0.21 -2.53 25.34
C SER A 57 -0.22 -3.90 25.87
N LEU A 58 -0.40 -4.86 24.97
CA LEU A 58 -0.70 -6.27 25.28
C LEU A 58 0.51 -7.13 24.92
N LEU A 59 1.23 -7.59 25.94
CA LEU A 59 2.43 -8.41 25.79
C LEU A 59 2.27 -9.73 26.54
N GLY A 60 2.29 -10.83 25.82
CA GLY A 60 2.04 -12.17 26.38
C GLY A 60 2.43 -13.25 25.40
N GLY A 61 1.84 -14.44 25.51
CA GLY A 61 2.02 -15.55 24.57
C GLY A 61 1.38 -15.21 23.24
N ASN A 62 0.46 -16.03 22.74
CA ASN A 62 -0.36 -15.58 21.61
C ASN A 62 -1.26 -14.41 22.05
N VAL A 63 -1.39 -13.37 21.23
CA VAL A 63 -2.34 -12.26 21.50
C VAL A 63 -3.47 -12.34 20.49
N ASN A 64 -4.68 -12.62 20.98
CA ASN A 64 -5.83 -12.92 20.13
C ASN A 64 -6.98 -11.95 20.42
N LEU A 65 -7.49 -11.33 19.38
CA LEU A 65 -8.68 -10.49 19.39
C LEU A 65 -9.75 -11.18 18.54
N ASP A 66 -10.80 -11.69 19.18
CA ASP A 66 -11.99 -12.27 18.53
C ASP A 66 -13.16 -11.31 18.74
N GLY A 67 -13.41 -10.46 17.74
CA GLY A 67 -14.32 -9.31 17.81
C GLY A 67 -14.05 -8.32 18.94
N GLY A 68 -12.91 -8.45 19.60
CA GLY A 68 -12.42 -7.51 20.61
C GLY A 68 -12.06 -6.15 20.01
N LYS A 69 -12.11 -5.10 20.84
CA LYS A 69 -11.80 -3.72 20.46
C LYS A 69 -10.74 -3.14 21.40
N LEU A 70 -9.68 -2.60 20.83
CA LEU A 70 -8.64 -1.86 21.54
C LEU A 70 -8.69 -0.40 21.09
N GLN A 71 -8.79 0.53 22.04
CA GLN A 71 -8.94 1.96 21.78
C GLN A 71 -7.96 2.81 22.58
N ALA A 72 -7.12 3.57 21.89
CA ALA A 72 -6.17 4.50 22.50
C ALA A 72 -6.06 5.77 21.63
N ALA A 73 -7.10 6.60 21.66
CA ALA A 73 -7.22 7.76 20.77
C ALA A 73 -6.01 8.70 20.90
N ASN A 74 -5.35 9.04 19.78
CA ASN A 74 -4.10 9.84 19.76
C ASN A 74 -2.92 9.24 20.56
N GLY A 75 -3.08 8.04 21.09
CA GLY A 75 -2.11 7.32 21.92
C GLY A 75 -1.44 6.20 21.15
N GLN A 76 -1.00 5.16 21.85
CA GLN A 76 -0.29 4.04 21.22
C GLN A 76 -0.92 2.71 21.58
N ILE A 77 -1.06 1.81 20.61
CA ILE A 77 -1.41 0.41 20.87
C ILE A 77 -0.25 -0.48 20.43
N ASP A 78 0.28 -1.30 21.35
CA ASP A 78 1.29 -2.30 21.04
C ASP A 78 0.75 -3.71 21.27
N LEU A 79 0.85 -4.57 20.26
CA LEU A 79 0.54 -6.00 20.38
C LEU A 79 1.81 -6.80 20.19
N ALA A 80 2.14 -7.64 21.16
CA ALA A 80 3.39 -8.39 21.15
C ALA A 80 3.18 -9.83 21.57
N GLY A 81 3.37 -10.74 20.61
CA GLY A 81 3.41 -12.17 20.87
C GLY A 81 4.81 -12.62 21.28
N VAL A 82 4.95 -13.17 22.48
CA VAL A 82 6.22 -13.55 23.12
C VAL A 82 6.10 -14.97 23.67
N ALA A 83 6.69 -15.94 22.97
CA ALA A 83 6.63 -17.35 23.34
C ALA A 83 7.53 -17.64 24.55
N THR A 84 8.77 -17.15 24.52
CA THR A 84 9.75 -17.27 25.62
C THR A 84 10.72 -16.10 25.60
N GLY A 85 10.97 -15.48 26.75
CA GLY A 85 11.99 -14.45 26.88
C GLY A 85 11.70 -13.44 27.99
N ARG A 86 12.71 -12.64 28.33
CA ARG A 86 12.56 -11.43 29.14
C ARG A 86 12.32 -10.26 28.20
N ILE A 87 11.24 -9.52 28.40
CA ILE A 87 11.00 -8.26 27.71
C ILE A 87 11.50 -7.14 28.62
N GLU A 88 12.39 -6.30 28.10
CA GLU A 88 12.69 -5.01 28.71
C GLU A 88 11.74 -3.98 28.10
N LEU A 89 10.92 -3.36 28.94
CA LEU A 89 9.99 -2.31 28.51
C LEU A 89 10.73 -0.97 28.52
N GLU A 90 10.90 -0.38 27.35
CA GLU A 90 11.21 1.06 27.26
C GLU A 90 9.91 1.85 27.27
N VAL A 91 9.66 2.60 28.34
CA VAL A 91 8.47 3.44 28.48
C VAL A 91 8.50 4.53 27.39
N ASN A 92 7.44 4.62 26.59
CA ASN A 92 7.21 5.59 25.50
C ASN A 92 7.90 5.31 24.14
N ASN A 93 8.51 4.13 23.95
CA ASN A 93 9.01 3.71 22.63
C ASN A 93 8.12 2.63 22.02
N LEU A 94 8.11 2.56 20.68
CA LEU A 94 7.52 1.43 19.95
C LEU A 94 8.24 0.16 20.39
N LEU A 95 7.48 -0.85 20.82
CA LEU A 95 8.07 -2.08 21.33
C LEU A 95 8.82 -2.82 20.22
N VAL A 96 10.15 -2.84 20.31
CA VAL A 96 11.01 -3.70 19.50
C VAL A 96 11.41 -4.88 20.36
N LEU A 97 11.15 -6.09 19.87
CA LEU A 97 11.55 -7.33 20.53
C LEU A 97 12.81 -7.90 19.84
N PRO A 98 14.03 -7.50 20.25
CA PRO A 98 15.25 -8.15 19.80
C PRO A 98 15.39 -9.52 20.49
N GLN A 99 15.78 -10.56 19.74
CA GLN A 99 16.31 -11.82 20.29
C GLN A 99 15.33 -12.71 21.09
N THR A 100 14.00 -12.51 20.99
CA THR A 100 13.00 -13.38 21.64
C THR A 100 12.25 -14.24 20.63
N GLN A 101 11.91 -15.48 21.02
CA GLN A 101 11.03 -16.30 20.20
C GLN A 101 9.63 -15.68 20.25
N ARG A 102 9.18 -15.16 19.10
CA ARG A 102 7.87 -14.52 18.99
C ARG A 102 6.76 -15.56 18.94
N ALA A 103 5.61 -15.20 19.50
CA ALA A 103 4.35 -15.92 19.40
C ALA A 103 3.43 -15.21 18.39
N ASP A 104 2.26 -15.79 18.10
CA ASP A 104 1.38 -15.26 17.06
C ASP A 104 0.46 -14.16 17.59
N VAL A 105 0.03 -13.28 16.69
CA VAL A 105 -1.02 -12.28 16.95
C VAL A 105 -2.16 -12.53 15.96
N SER A 106 -3.40 -12.52 16.43
CA SER A 106 -4.58 -12.70 15.56
C SER A 106 -5.67 -11.68 15.84
N LEU A 107 -6.25 -11.15 14.77
CA LEU A 107 -7.42 -10.27 14.75
C LEU A 107 -8.47 -10.94 13.85
N THR A 108 -9.59 -11.35 14.44
CA THR A 108 -10.65 -12.14 13.79
C THR A 108 -12.02 -11.58 14.14
N ASN A 109 -13.05 -12.00 13.40
CA ASN A 109 -14.45 -11.69 13.69
C ASN A 109 -14.74 -10.21 13.94
N SER A 110 -14.34 -9.34 12.99
CA SER A 110 -14.49 -7.87 13.09
C SER A 110 -13.77 -7.21 14.27
N ALA A 111 -12.65 -7.79 14.72
CA ALA A 111 -11.79 -7.18 15.72
C ALA A 111 -11.29 -5.79 15.28
N LYS A 112 -11.10 -4.89 16.25
CA LYS A 112 -10.71 -3.50 15.97
C LYS A 112 -9.54 -3.04 16.85
N VAL A 113 -8.53 -2.47 16.23
CA VAL A 113 -7.45 -1.72 16.88
C VAL A 113 -7.54 -0.27 16.38
N ASP A 114 -7.76 0.69 17.28
CA ASP A 114 -8.06 2.07 16.89
C ASP A 114 -7.31 3.12 17.73
N VAL A 115 -6.53 3.94 17.04
CA VAL A 115 -5.82 5.09 17.59
C VAL A 115 -6.18 6.41 16.88
N THR A 116 -7.16 6.39 15.96
CA THR A 116 -7.58 7.55 15.16
C THR A 116 -8.08 8.69 16.06
N ASN A 117 -7.49 9.88 15.93
CA ASN A 117 -7.94 11.13 16.59
C ASN A 117 -7.27 12.34 15.92
N LYS A 118 -6.36 13.08 16.58
CA LYS A 118 -5.62 14.22 16.01
C LYS A 118 -4.33 13.81 15.29
N GLY A 119 -4.29 12.61 14.71
CA GLY A 119 -3.19 12.16 13.85
C GLY A 119 -1.95 11.59 14.54
N ALA A 120 -1.75 11.77 15.85
CA ALA A 120 -0.52 11.32 16.53
C ALA A 120 -0.51 9.83 16.90
N GLY A 121 -1.66 9.15 16.74
CA GLY A 121 -1.86 7.79 17.22
C GLY A 121 -1.02 6.75 16.48
N LYS A 122 -0.38 5.84 17.22
CA LYS A 122 0.54 4.82 16.68
C LYS A 122 0.07 3.40 16.97
N VAL A 123 0.34 2.48 16.05
CA VAL A 123 0.13 1.04 16.29
C VAL A 123 1.43 0.28 16.01
N GLY A 124 1.88 -0.51 16.98
CA GLY A 124 2.99 -1.44 16.84
C GLY A 124 2.52 -2.88 16.98
N ILE A 125 2.92 -3.76 16.08
CA ILE A 125 2.69 -5.20 16.22
C ILE A 125 4.00 -5.94 16.03
N SER A 126 4.39 -6.74 17.02
CA SER A 126 5.52 -7.67 16.96
C SER A 126 5.01 -9.10 17.10
N ALA A 127 5.20 -9.94 16.09
CA ALA A 127 4.66 -11.30 16.08
C ALA A 127 5.59 -12.31 15.39
N ARG A 128 5.32 -13.60 15.57
CA ARG A 128 5.80 -14.63 14.65
C ARG A 128 4.94 -14.59 13.40
N ASN A 129 3.67 -14.96 13.50
CA ASN A 129 2.67 -14.72 12.46
C ASN A 129 1.65 -13.69 12.93
N LEU A 130 1.16 -12.89 11.99
CA LEU A 130 0.04 -11.99 12.19
C LEU A 130 -1.07 -12.32 11.20
N ASP A 131 -2.24 -12.72 11.72
CA ASP A 131 -3.44 -12.93 10.93
C ASP A 131 -4.46 -11.81 11.22
N ILE A 132 -4.87 -11.07 10.19
CA ILE A 132 -5.93 -10.06 10.26
C ILE A 132 -7.01 -10.48 9.26
N THR A 133 -8.13 -10.98 9.78
CA THR A 133 -9.15 -11.66 8.97
C THR A 133 -10.58 -11.27 9.35
N GLU A 134 -11.55 -11.71 8.55
CA GLU A 134 -12.99 -11.67 8.87
C GLU A 134 -13.51 -10.25 9.19
N GLY A 135 -13.14 -9.26 8.35
CA GLY A 135 -13.60 -7.88 8.51
C GLY A 135 -12.89 -7.11 9.62
N SER A 136 -11.83 -7.67 10.22
CA SER A 136 -11.03 -6.98 11.25
C SER A 136 -10.29 -5.76 10.69
N SER A 137 -9.99 -4.79 11.56
CA SER A 137 -9.33 -3.54 11.15
C SER A 137 -8.32 -2.98 12.15
N ILE A 138 -7.27 -2.35 11.62
CA ILE A 138 -6.32 -1.51 12.35
C ILE A 138 -6.41 -0.08 11.81
N SER A 139 -6.62 0.89 12.68
CA SER A 139 -6.99 2.27 12.32
C SER A 139 -6.12 3.30 13.01
N ALA A 140 -5.48 4.17 12.21
CA ALA A 140 -4.78 5.37 12.63
C ALA A 140 -5.23 6.57 11.76
N GLY A 141 -4.63 7.73 11.98
CA GLY A 141 -4.89 8.95 11.19
C GLY A 141 -5.76 9.99 11.91
N ILE A 142 -6.39 10.85 11.12
CA ILE A 142 -7.07 12.06 11.61
C ILE A 142 -8.58 11.90 11.46
N ALA A 143 -9.31 12.03 12.57
CA ALA A 143 -10.77 11.93 12.59
C ALA A 143 -11.43 13.12 11.86
N PRO A 144 -12.69 12.99 11.40
CA PRO A 144 -13.36 14.03 10.63
C PRO A 144 -13.38 15.39 11.33
N GLY A 145 -13.12 16.47 10.58
CA GLY A 145 -13.22 17.85 11.08
C GLY A 145 -12.09 18.31 12.01
N LEU A 146 -11.09 17.47 12.29
CA LEU A 146 -10.00 17.84 13.19
C LEU A 146 -8.83 18.48 12.44
N THR A 147 -8.26 19.52 13.04
CA THR A 147 -7.02 20.17 12.58
C THR A 147 -5.86 19.77 13.49
N VAL A 148 -4.73 19.43 12.88
CA VAL A 148 -3.49 19.06 13.57
C VAL A 148 -2.56 20.27 13.70
N ASP A 149 -2.13 20.55 14.93
CA ASP A 149 -1.23 21.67 15.25
C ASP A 149 0.23 21.19 15.35
N ASN A 150 0.93 21.08 14.21
CA ASN A 150 2.36 20.72 14.15
C ASN A 150 2.75 19.42 14.88
N ILE A 151 1.86 18.44 14.96
CA ILE A 151 2.16 17.11 15.51
C ILE A 151 2.57 16.18 14.38
N ALA A 152 3.63 15.39 14.59
CA ALA A 152 4.03 14.35 13.64
C ALA A 152 2.94 13.27 13.54
N PRO A 153 2.60 12.82 12.32
CA PRO A 153 1.62 11.76 12.16
C PRO A 153 2.15 10.44 12.76
N GLY A 154 1.25 9.69 13.38
CA GLY A 154 1.54 8.38 13.94
C GLY A 154 1.37 7.29 12.88
N ASP A 155 2.26 6.30 12.93
CA ASP A 155 2.35 5.23 11.94
C ASP A 155 1.73 3.92 12.44
N ILE A 156 1.38 3.04 11.49
CA ILE A 156 1.11 1.63 11.76
C ILE A 156 2.34 0.84 11.35
N THR A 157 2.93 0.09 12.29
CA THR A 157 4.14 -0.70 12.07
C THR A 157 3.89 -2.15 12.47
N ILE A 158 4.08 -3.06 11.52
CA ILE A 158 4.01 -4.50 11.72
C ILE A 158 5.38 -5.09 11.48
N ASP A 159 5.87 -5.82 12.47
CA ASP A 159 7.11 -6.59 12.42
C ASP A 159 6.81 -8.06 12.76
N ALA A 160 6.69 -8.89 11.73
CA ALA A 160 6.56 -10.34 11.86
C ALA A 160 7.84 -11.05 11.43
N THR A 161 8.19 -12.17 12.09
CA THR A 161 9.28 -13.04 11.62
C THR A 161 8.82 -14.11 10.63
N GLY A 162 7.52 -14.40 10.60
CA GLY A 162 6.85 -15.35 9.73
C GLY A 162 5.90 -14.64 8.76
N THR A 163 4.65 -15.06 8.72
CA THR A 163 3.67 -14.54 7.76
C THR A 163 2.86 -13.38 8.34
N VAL A 164 2.68 -12.32 7.54
CA VAL A 164 1.62 -11.32 7.75
C VAL A 164 0.51 -11.57 6.73
N LYS A 165 -0.69 -11.87 7.21
CA LYS A 165 -1.86 -12.12 6.37
C LYS A 165 -2.94 -11.09 6.65
N VAL A 166 -3.39 -10.42 5.59
CA VAL A 166 -4.53 -9.50 5.61
C VAL A 166 -5.58 -10.04 4.64
N GLN A 167 -6.62 -10.68 5.16
CA GLN A 167 -7.65 -11.34 4.36
C GLN A 167 -9.01 -10.73 4.65
N SER A 168 -9.68 -10.15 3.65
CA SER A 168 -11.00 -9.51 3.83
C SER A 168 -11.02 -8.50 5.00
N SER A 169 -9.92 -7.78 5.18
CA SER A 169 -9.63 -6.93 6.33
C SER A 169 -8.81 -5.70 5.91
N GLU A 170 -8.63 -4.73 6.81
CA GLU A 170 -8.00 -3.46 6.43
C GLU A 170 -7.04 -2.91 7.50
N LEU A 171 -5.90 -2.40 7.05
CA LEU A 171 -5.06 -1.48 7.81
C LEU A 171 -5.16 -0.11 7.17
N ARG A 172 -5.55 0.90 7.96
CA ARG A 172 -5.76 2.25 7.43
C ARG A 172 -5.17 3.34 8.31
N ASN A 173 -4.49 4.28 7.67
CA ASN A 173 -3.99 5.52 8.27
C ASN A 173 -4.51 6.69 7.43
N VAL A 174 -5.69 7.21 7.79
CA VAL A 174 -6.48 8.07 6.90
C VAL A 174 -6.68 9.45 7.50
N VAL A 175 -6.48 10.48 6.70
CA VAL A 175 -6.95 11.83 7.01
C VAL A 175 -8.38 11.93 6.51
N ASN A 176 -9.37 11.99 7.41
CA ASN A 176 -10.77 11.97 7.01
C ASN A 176 -11.22 13.30 6.40
N ILE A 177 -12.43 13.29 5.83
CA ILE A 177 -13.11 14.50 5.38
C ILE A 177 -13.13 15.57 6.47
N GLN A 178 -13.03 16.83 6.08
CA GLN A 178 -12.97 18.01 6.96
C GLN A 178 -11.71 18.09 7.85
N ALA A 179 -10.86 17.07 7.86
CA ALA A 179 -9.65 17.10 8.65
C ALA A 179 -8.52 17.85 7.93
N THR A 180 -7.58 18.40 8.71
CA THR A 180 -6.35 19.05 8.22
C THR A 180 -5.13 18.48 8.94
N GLY A 181 -4.19 17.95 8.17
CA GLY A 181 -2.95 17.34 8.63
C GLY A 181 -2.51 16.22 7.67
N ASN A 182 -1.34 15.64 7.91
CA ASN A 182 -0.80 14.59 7.05
C ASN A 182 -1.18 13.20 7.58
N ALA A 183 -1.41 12.24 6.69
CA ALA A 183 -1.53 10.83 7.07
C ALA A 183 -0.17 10.28 7.51
N GLY A 184 -0.19 9.34 8.46
CA GLY A 184 1.00 8.54 8.77
C GLY A 184 1.17 7.39 7.79
N ASN A 185 2.30 6.71 7.89
CA ASN A 185 2.68 5.61 7.04
C ASN A 185 2.13 4.27 7.54
N ILE A 186 2.19 3.26 6.66
CA ILE A 186 2.03 1.85 7.00
C ILE A 186 3.32 1.13 6.62
N HIS A 187 3.95 0.48 7.61
CA HIS A 187 5.13 -0.35 7.44
C HIS A 187 4.79 -1.80 7.79
N VAL A 188 5.10 -2.72 6.88
CA VAL A 188 4.86 -4.16 7.08
C VAL A 188 6.13 -4.93 6.75
N SER A 189 6.65 -5.69 7.73
CA SER A 189 7.71 -6.67 7.51
C SER A 189 7.31 -8.08 7.93
N GLY A 190 7.75 -9.07 7.15
CA GLY A 190 7.48 -10.49 7.35
C GLY A 190 8.44 -11.36 6.55
N ASN A 191 8.53 -12.66 6.82
CA ASN A 191 9.07 -13.60 5.85
C ASN A 191 8.17 -13.70 4.61
N ARG A 192 6.85 -13.60 4.82
CA ARG A 192 5.84 -13.60 3.76
C ARG A 192 4.75 -12.58 4.07
N VAL A 193 4.33 -11.80 3.09
CA VAL A 193 3.21 -10.87 3.21
C VAL A 193 2.14 -11.24 2.20
N GLU A 194 0.91 -11.49 2.69
CA GLU A 194 -0.22 -11.93 1.90
C GLU A 194 -1.42 -10.98 2.07
N LEU A 195 -1.89 -10.41 0.97
CA LEU A 195 -3.17 -9.71 0.90
C LEU A 195 -4.11 -10.53 0.03
N SER A 196 -5.28 -10.90 0.56
CA SER A 196 -6.26 -11.72 -0.17
C SER A 196 -7.70 -11.40 0.17
N GLY A 197 -8.65 -11.85 -0.65
CA GLY A 197 -10.09 -11.75 -0.34
C GLY A 197 -10.59 -10.33 -0.08
N GLY A 198 -9.96 -9.31 -0.70
CA GLY A 198 -10.26 -7.89 -0.48
C GLY A 198 -9.50 -7.26 0.68
N GLY A 199 -8.43 -7.89 1.15
CA GLY A 199 -7.49 -7.32 2.12
C GLY A 199 -6.81 -6.05 1.61
N ARG A 200 -6.74 -5.00 2.43
CA ARG A 200 -6.27 -3.66 2.01
C ARG A 200 -5.30 -3.00 2.99
N LEU A 201 -4.33 -2.25 2.44
CA LEU A 201 -3.51 -1.28 3.15
C LEU A 201 -3.76 0.11 2.57
N ARG A 202 -4.08 1.10 3.42
CA ARG A 202 -4.54 2.42 2.97
C ARG A 202 -3.94 3.57 3.78
N THR A 203 -3.27 4.52 3.14
CA THR A 203 -2.72 5.75 3.75
C THR A 203 -3.36 7.03 3.21
N ARG A 204 -4.63 6.91 2.78
CA ARG A 204 -5.35 7.90 1.99
C ARG A 204 -5.62 9.22 2.71
N THR A 205 -5.56 10.33 1.97
CA THR A 205 -6.05 11.64 2.43
C THR A 205 -7.37 12.00 1.75
N LEU A 206 -8.41 12.15 2.56
CA LEU A 206 -9.73 12.70 2.22
C LEU A 206 -9.91 14.14 2.71
N GLY A 207 -9.02 14.62 3.60
CA GLY A 207 -9.01 15.97 4.14
C GLY A 207 -8.04 16.90 3.40
N LYS A 208 -7.38 17.79 4.13
CA LYS A 208 -6.27 18.62 3.64
C LYS A 208 -4.94 18.11 4.20
N GLY A 209 -3.96 17.88 3.34
CA GLY A 209 -2.62 17.42 3.71
C GLY A 209 -2.12 16.30 2.81
N ASP A 210 -0.90 15.85 3.05
CA ASP A 210 -0.26 14.80 2.27
C ASP A 210 -0.72 13.41 2.74
N ALA A 211 -0.84 12.47 1.80
CA ALA A 211 -1.09 11.07 2.09
C ALA A 211 0.21 10.39 2.56
N GLY A 212 0.11 9.34 3.38
CA GLY A 212 1.25 8.61 3.91
C GLY A 212 1.78 7.56 2.94
N ASN A 213 2.95 7.00 3.20
CA ASN A 213 3.53 5.94 2.36
C ASN A 213 3.14 4.54 2.84
N ILE A 214 3.14 3.59 1.92
CA ILE A 214 3.01 2.16 2.21
C ILE A 214 4.33 1.47 1.86
N ASN A 215 4.95 0.83 2.84
CA ASN A 215 6.22 0.12 2.68
C ASN A 215 6.05 -1.34 3.13
N ILE A 216 6.25 -2.28 2.21
CA ILE A 216 6.23 -3.73 2.50
C ILE A 216 7.61 -4.31 2.23
N LYS A 217 8.18 -5.01 3.21
CA LYS A 217 9.43 -5.75 3.08
C LYS A 217 9.21 -7.21 3.44
N ALA A 218 9.50 -8.13 2.53
CA ALA A 218 9.35 -9.55 2.83
C ALA A 218 10.35 -10.46 2.10
N GLY A 219 10.38 -11.74 2.47
CA GLY A 219 10.95 -12.78 1.62
C GLY A 219 10.11 -12.95 0.35
N GLU A 220 8.79 -13.06 0.51
CA GLU A 220 7.84 -13.09 -0.62
C GLU A 220 6.63 -12.19 -0.35
N ILE A 221 6.15 -11.52 -1.40
CA ILE A 221 4.94 -10.68 -1.35
C ILE A 221 3.92 -11.24 -2.34
N SER A 222 2.72 -11.54 -1.86
CA SER A 222 1.60 -12.04 -2.68
C SER A 222 0.36 -11.20 -2.44
N ILE A 223 -0.16 -10.56 -3.48
CA ILE A 223 -1.38 -9.75 -3.44
C ILE A 223 -2.37 -10.32 -4.45
N ALA A 224 -3.47 -10.87 -3.93
CA ALA A 224 -4.54 -11.51 -4.68
C ALA A 224 -5.86 -10.77 -4.39
N HIS A 225 -6.18 -9.77 -5.21
CA HIS A 225 -7.26 -8.83 -4.91
C HIS A 225 -8.49 -9.10 -5.78
N PRO A 226 -9.71 -9.16 -5.23
CA PRO A 226 -10.90 -9.39 -6.03
C PRO A 226 -11.16 -8.21 -6.97
N VAL A 227 -11.68 -8.52 -8.15
CA VAL A 227 -12.30 -7.52 -9.03
C VAL A 227 -13.66 -7.13 -8.44
N TYR A 228 -13.88 -5.85 -8.21
CA TYR A 228 -15.16 -5.31 -7.79
C TYR A 228 -15.97 -4.85 -9.01
N ASP A 229 -17.23 -5.24 -9.04
CA ASP A 229 -18.22 -4.78 -10.02
C ASP A 229 -18.91 -3.52 -9.50
N PHE A 230 -18.70 -2.40 -10.17
CA PHE A 230 -19.27 -1.10 -9.80
C PHE A 230 -20.32 -0.67 -10.82
N PRO A 231 -21.55 -0.27 -10.39
CA PRO A 231 -22.51 0.35 -11.29
C PRO A 231 -21.89 1.57 -11.97
N VAL A 232 -22.09 1.70 -13.29
CA VAL A 232 -21.49 2.71 -14.17
C VAL A 232 -21.73 4.16 -13.69
N ASN A 233 -22.80 4.37 -12.91
CA ASN A 233 -23.20 5.66 -12.34
C ASN A 233 -22.76 5.89 -10.88
N SER A 234 -21.98 4.98 -10.31
CA SER A 234 -21.52 5.10 -8.93
C SER A 234 -20.20 5.88 -8.87
N GLN A 235 -20.15 6.92 -8.04
CA GLN A 235 -18.93 7.65 -7.65
C GLN A 235 -18.11 6.80 -6.65
N VAL A 236 -18.01 5.49 -6.90
CA VAL A 236 -17.39 4.55 -5.97
C VAL A 236 -15.92 4.45 -6.30
N ASP A 237 -15.12 4.64 -5.26
CA ASP A 237 -13.69 4.44 -5.19
C ASP A 237 -13.30 3.03 -5.66
N ASP A 238 -12.31 2.88 -6.56
CA ASP A 238 -11.91 1.60 -7.18
C ASP A 238 -11.26 0.60 -6.19
N GLN A 239 -11.28 0.90 -4.88
CA GLN A 239 -10.83 0.08 -3.74
C GLN A 239 -9.57 -0.77 -3.98
N PRO A 240 -8.41 -0.17 -4.30
CA PRO A 240 -7.20 -0.94 -4.54
C PRO A 240 -6.70 -1.66 -3.28
N ALA A 241 -5.96 -2.75 -3.48
CA ALA A 241 -5.32 -3.48 -2.39
C ALA A 241 -4.33 -2.59 -1.63
N LEU A 242 -3.52 -1.82 -2.36
CA LEU A 242 -2.62 -0.80 -1.80
C LEU A 242 -3.04 0.59 -2.29
N ASP A 243 -3.43 1.46 -1.35
CA ASP A 243 -4.01 2.76 -1.63
C ASP A 243 -3.30 3.88 -0.86
N ALA A 244 -2.44 4.64 -1.54
CA ALA A 244 -1.77 5.83 -1.01
C ALA A 244 -2.32 7.11 -1.65
N SER A 245 -3.60 7.09 -2.06
CA SER A 245 -4.21 8.20 -2.79
C SER A 245 -4.46 9.45 -1.97
N ASN A 246 -4.54 10.58 -2.67
CA ASN A 246 -5.12 11.80 -2.18
C ASN A 246 -6.39 12.07 -2.99
N SER A 247 -7.55 11.96 -2.35
CA SER A 247 -8.84 11.96 -3.04
C SER A 247 -9.86 12.79 -2.27
N GLY A 248 -10.44 13.79 -2.93
CA GLY A 248 -11.49 14.63 -2.37
C GLY A 248 -12.69 14.74 -3.29
N SER A 249 -13.83 15.09 -2.70
CA SER A 249 -15.06 15.45 -3.39
C SER A 249 -15.32 16.94 -3.30
N ASN A 250 -15.57 17.58 -4.45
CA ASN A 250 -16.08 18.92 -4.83
C ASN A 250 -16.13 20.13 -3.88
N GLU A 251 -15.95 20.06 -2.55
CA GLU A 251 -16.18 21.24 -1.70
C GLU A 251 -15.20 21.50 -0.54
N ASN A 252 -14.15 20.69 -0.27
CA ASN A 252 -13.01 21.10 0.60
C ASN A 252 -11.83 20.08 0.76
N TYR A 253 -11.62 19.15 -0.16
CA TYR A 253 -10.88 17.90 0.13
C TYR A 253 -9.84 17.53 -0.92
N GLY A 254 -8.73 16.96 -0.46
CA GLY A 254 -7.67 16.36 -1.25
C GLY A 254 -6.41 17.22 -1.52
N SER A 255 -6.13 18.27 -0.73
CA SER A 255 -5.22 19.36 -1.16
C SER A 255 -3.70 19.12 -0.92
N GLY A 256 -3.21 17.89 -1.01
CA GLY A 256 -1.80 17.54 -0.79
C GLY A 256 -1.25 16.54 -1.80
N ARG A 257 -0.09 15.97 -1.51
CA ARG A 257 0.53 14.94 -2.35
C ARG A 257 -0.05 13.58 -2.02
N SER A 258 -0.09 12.70 -3.02
CA SER A 258 -0.26 11.26 -2.77
C SER A 258 1.02 10.68 -2.20
N GLY A 259 0.89 9.57 -1.48
CA GLY A 259 2.02 8.85 -0.89
C GLY A 259 2.63 7.87 -1.88
N ASN A 260 3.83 7.42 -1.58
CA ASN A 260 4.53 6.41 -2.35
C ASN A 260 4.17 5.00 -1.86
N ILE A 261 4.25 4.03 -2.77
CA ILE A 261 4.06 2.61 -2.45
C ILE A 261 5.32 1.86 -2.86
N SER A 262 5.96 1.19 -1.89
CA SER A 262 7.20 0.44 -2.11
C SER A 262 7.10 -0.99 -1.62
N LEU A 263 7.33 -1.95 -2.51
CA LEU A 263 7.39 -3.38 -2.24
C LEU A 263 8.83 -3.88 -2.45
N PHE A 264 9.40 -4.47 -1.41
CA PHE A 264 10.76 -5.02 -1.43
C PHE A 264 10.72 -6.51 -1.05
N ALA A 265 11.06 -7.38 -2.00
CA ALA A 265 11.12 -8.82 -1.79
C ALA A 265 12.55 -9.37 -1.92
N ASP A 266 13.00 -10.16 -0.93
CA ASP A 266 14.25 -10.92 -1.03
C ASP A 266 14.11 -12.13 -1.99
N GLY A 267 12.87 -12.55 -2.28
CA GLY A 267 12.47 -13.49 -3.31
C GLY A 267 11.60 -12.79 -4.35
N SER A 268 10.37 -13.25 -4.53
CA SER A 268 9.48 -12.82 -5.62
C SER A 268 8.29 -11.96 -5.16
N ILE A 269 7.71 -11.22 -6.10
CA ILE A 269 6.47 -10.45 -5.93
C ILE A 269 5.42 -11.00 -6.91
N TYR A 270 4.24 -11.35 -6.39
CA TYR A 270 3.09 -11.82 -7.17
C TYR A 270 1.91 -10.88 -6.97
N LEU A 271 1.42 -10.27 -8.06
CA LEU A 271 0.27 -9.37 -8.08
C LEU A 271 -0.78 -9.92 -9.04
N SER A 272 -1.99 -10.19 -8.55
CA SER A 272 -3.08 -10.67 -9.40
C SER A 272 -4.44 -10.12 -8.97
N LEU A 273 -5.27 -9.77 -9.96
CA LEU A 273 -6.69 -9.54 -9.74
C LEU A 273 -7.48 -10.80 -10.06
N ILE A 274 -8.30 -11.23 -9.11
CA ILE A 274 -9.13 -12.42 -9.22
C ILE A 274 -10.55 -12.01 -9.63
N ARG A 275 -10.95 -12.39 -10.85
CA ARG A 275 -12.33 -12.20 -11.32
C ARG A 275 -13.30 -13.08 -10.51
N GLN A 276 -14.40 -12.49 -10.04
CA GLN A 276 -15.51 -13.23 -9.43
C GLN A 276 -16.57 -13.53 -10.50
N ASP A 277 -16.36 -14.57 -11.32
CA ASP A 277 -17.35 -15.29 -12.15
C ASP A 277 -18.50 -14.52 -12.85
N ARG A 278 -18.37 -13.23 -13.14
CA ARG A 278 -19.37 -12.48 -13.92
C ARG A 278 -18.75 -11.88 -15.17
N GLU A 279 -19.30 -12.27 -16.32
CA GLU A 279 -19.13 -11.54 -17.58
C GLU A 279 -19.69 -10.13 -17.39
N VAL A 280 -18.81 -9.12 -17.32
CA VAL A 280 -19.20 -7.71 -17.24
C VAL A 280 -18.42 -6.93 -18.29
N GLU A 281 -19.15 -6.23 -19.15
CA GLU A 281 -18.67 -5.47 -20.31
C GLU A 281 -18.13 -4.06 -19.98
N ASN A 282 -18.12 -3.66 -18.71
CA ASN A 282 -17.70 -2.32 -18.29
C ASN A 282 -16.45 -2.38 -17.42
N GLU A 283 -15.30 -2.30 -18.08
CA GLU A 283 -13.95 -2.32 -17.50
C GLU A 283 -13.63 -0.97 -16.82
N ARG A 284 -14.20 -0.70 -15.63
CA ARG A 284 -13.46 0.20 -14.73
C ARG A 284 -12.18 -0.54 -14.32
N GLU A 285 -11.05 0.16 -14.46
CA GLU A 285 -9.71 -0.31 -14.10
C GLU A 285 -9.68 -0.70 -12.61
N ASN A 286 -9.96 -1.96 -12.29
CA ASN A 286 -9.82 -2.45 -10.94
C ASN A 286 -8.33 -2.36 -10.58
N LYS A 287 -7.96 -1.39 -9.76
CA LYS A 287 -6.54 -1.14 -9.42
C LYS A 287 -6.10 -2.14 -8.36
N ILE A 288 -4.90 -2.69 -8.49
CA ILE A 288 -4.27 -3.40 -7.37
C ILE A 288 -3.42 -2.45 -6.52
N ILE A 289 -2.75 -1.50 -7.16
CA ILE A 289 -1.92 -0.46 -6.52
C ILE A 289 -2.30 0.90 -7.11
N SER A 290 -2.55 1.87 -6.24
CA SER A 290 -2.91 3.24 -6.66
C SER A 290 -2.25 4.32 -5.81
N THR A 291 -1.68 5.32 -6.47
CA THR A 291 -1.24 6.59 -5.87
C THR A 291 -2.04 7.78 -6.42
N TYR A 292 -3.29 7.53 -6.84
CA TYR A 292 -4.20 8.52 -7.42
C TYR A 292 -4.24 9.85 -6.65
N ASN A 293 -4.18 10.96 -7.37
CA ASN A 293 -4.20 12.31 -6.83
C ASN A 293 -5.32 13.12 -7.51
N CYS A 294 -6.36 13.51 -6.76
CA CYS A 294 -7.52 14.24 -7.28
C CYS A 294 -7.22 15.71 -7.60
N CYS A 295 -8.21 16.41 -8.15
CA CYS A 295 -8.16 17.85 -8.45
C CYS A 295 -7.74 18.68 -7.21
N ASP A 296 -7.02 19.79 -7.46
CA ASP A 296 -6.44 20.72 -6.47
C ASP A 296 -5.37 20.15 -5.52
N ALA A 297 -5.00 18.89 -5.71
CA ALA A 297 -3.92 18.24 -5.00
C ALA A 297 -2.54 18.64 -5.58
N LYS A 298 -1.44 18.22 -4.94
CA LYS A 298 -0.07 18.68 -5.22
C LYS A 298 0.83 17.66 -5.94
N GLY A 299 0.24 16.59 -6.46
CA GLY A 299 0.90 15.59 -7.31
C GLY A 299 0.82 14.15 -6.84
N GLY A 300 0.99 13.24 -7.80
CA GLY A 300 0.96 11.79 -7.58
C GLY A 300 2.20 11.24 -6.87
N GLY A 301 2.06 10.04 -6.31
CA GLY A 301 3.13 9.33 -5.63
C GLY A 301 3.78 8.26 -6.51
N ASP A 302 5.01 7.89 -6.18
CA ASP A 302 5.78 6.89 -6.92
C ASP A 302 5.40 5.46 -6.49
N ILE A 303 5.51 4.50 -7.42
CA ILE A 303 5.32 3.07 -7.17
C ILE A 303 6.63 2.35 -7.45
N THR A 304 7.15 1.61 -6.47
CA THR A 304 8.42 0.89 -6.58
C THR A 304 8.23 -0.58 -6.24
N LEU A 305 8.58 -1.48 -7.17
CA LEU A 305 8.61 -2.92 -6.97
C LEU A 305 10.04 -3.44 -7.15
N LEU A 306 10.69 -3.89 -6.09
CA LEU A 306 12.01 -4.52 -6.15
C LEU A 306 11.94 -5.97 -5.66
N ALA A 307 12.42 -6.89 -6.48
CA ALA A 307 12.53 -8.30 -6.14
C ALA A 307 13.92 -8.85 -6.52
N ASN A 308 14.55 -9.56 -5.58
CA ASN A 308 15.77 -10.32 -5.87
C ASN A 308 15.49 -11.59 -6.69
N GLY A 309 14.24 -12.05 -6.72
CA GLY A 309 13.71 -13.07 -7.61
C GLY A 309 12.96 -12.46 -8.78
N ALA A 310 11.75 -12.94 -9.03
CA ALA A 310 10.91 -12.54 -10.15
C ALA A 310 9.74 -11.63 -9.70
N ILE A 311 9.23 -10.82 -10.63
CA ILE A 311 8.00 -10.04 -10.46
C ILE A 311 6.99 -10.52 -11.49
N PHE A 312 5.81 -10.93 -11.02
CA PHE A 312 4.70 -11.40 -11.85
C PHE A 312 3.47 -10.51 -11.64
N LEU A 313 3.01 -9.89 -12.72
CA LEU A 313 1.75 -9.16 -12.80
C LEU A 313 0.82 -9.94 -13.72
N ASP A 314 -0.32 -10.38 -13.18
CA ASP A 314 -1.32 -11.17 -13.89
C ASP A 314 -2.69 -10.52 -13.72
N ASN A 315 -3.26 -9.97 -14.79
CA ASN A 315 -4.46 -9.14 -14.71
C ASN A 315 -4.34 -8.06 -13.63
N ALA A 316 -3.18 -7.40 -13.51
CA ALA A 316 -2.86 -6.48 -12.43
C ALA A 316 -2.69 -5.04 -12.95
N TYR A 317 -3.34 -4.08 -12.31
CA TYR A 317 -3.32 -2.67 -12.69
C TYR A 317 -2.56 -1.83 -11.65
N LEU A 318 -1.41 -1.30 -12.06
CA LEU A 318 -0.60 -0.35 -11.30
C LEU A 318 -0.81 1.04 -11.86
N VAL A 319 -1.36 1.94 -11.04
CA VAL A 319 -1.73 3.28 -11.49
C VAL A 319 -1.12 4.35 -10.60
N SER A 320 -0.26 5.16 -11.20
CA SER A 320 0.14 6.45 -10.66
C SER A 320 -0.53 7.53 -11.49
N SER A 321 -1.43 8.30 -10.87
CA SER A 321 -2.20 9.30 -11.62
C SER A 321 -2.37 10.61 -10.88
N SER A 322 -2.42 11.72 -11.63
CA SER A 322 -2.58 13.05 -11.04
C SER A 322 -3.46 13.98 -11.87
N PHE A 323 -4.37 14.68 -11.19
CA PHE A 323 -5.12 15.82 -11.70
C PHE A 323 -4.54 17.17 -11.24
N SER A 324 -3.39 17.15 -10.55
CA SER A 324 -2.71 18.35 -10.05
C SER A 324 -2.15 19.23 -11.18
N GLN A 325 -2.23 20.54 -10.98
CA GLN A 325 -1.60 21.53 -11.85
C GLN A 325 -0.12 21.79 -11.50
N GLU A 326 0.33 21.39 -10.30
CA GLU A 326 1.69 21.67 -9.80
C GLU A 326 2.69 20.58 -10.19
N ARG A 327 2.39 19.33 -9.82
CA ARG A 327 3.21 18.14 -10.11
C ARG A 327 2.31 17.06 -10.65
N GLY A 328 2.67 16.44 -11.77
CA GLY A 328 1.84 15.38 -12.35
C GLY A 328 1.98 14.04 -11.61
N ALA A 329 1.74 12.95 -12.32
CA ALA A 329 1.87 11.59 -11.79
C ALA A 329 3.29 11.30 -11.27
N GLY A 330 3.38 10.42 -10.28
CA GLY A 330 4.65 9.82 -9.86
C GLY A 330 5.13 8.76 -10.86
N SER A 331 6.41 8.38 -10.76
CA SER A 331 7.04 7.38 -11.60
C SER A 331 6.79 5.96 -11.09
N ILE A 332 6.87 4.99 -12.00
CA ILE A 332 6.75 3.56 -11.67
C ILE A 332 8.07 2.88 -11.99
N PHE A 333 8.68 2.25 -10.98
CA PHE A 333 9.92 1.51 -11.09
C PHE A 333 9.71 0.04 -10.73
N ILE A 334 10.03 -0.86 -11.65
CA ILE A 334 9.91 -2.31 -11.48
C ILE A 334 11.27 -2.94 -11.78
N ASN A 335 11.83 -3.67 -10.81
CA ASN A 335 13.09 -4.39 -10.99
C ASN A 335 12.97 -5.78 -10.38
N GLY A 336 12.79 -6.79 -11.22
CA GLY A 336 12.87 -8.19 -10.86
C GLY A 336 14.20 -8.75 -11.35
N LYS A 337 15.11 -9.08 -10.43
CA LYS A 337 16.48 -9.48 -10.80
C LYS A 337 16.50 -10.70 -11.72
N GLU A 338 15.67 -11.71 -11.47
CA GLU A 338 15.57 -12.92 -12.31
C GLU A 338 14.70 -12.68 -13.54
N SER A 339 13.49 -12.14 -13.37
CA SER A 339 12.60 -11.82 -14.49
C SER A 339 11.51 -10.84 -14.08
N VAL A 340 10.93 -10.16 -15.07
CA VAL A 340 9.67 -9.43 -14.94
C VAL A 340 8.69 -9.96 -15.99
N SER A 341 7.50 -10.39 -15.56
CA SER A 341 6.41 -10.82 -16.44
C SER A 341 5.17 -9.99 -16.15
N ILE A 342 4.63 -9.35 -17.19
CA ILE A 342 3.44 -8.52 -17.13
C ILE A 342 2.47 -9.07 -18.17
N ALA A 343 1.45 -9.77 -17.70
CA ALA A 343 0.63 -10.65 -18.53
C ALA A 343 -0.87 -10.43 -18.32
N ASN A 344 -1.67 -11.02 -19.22
CA ASN A 344 -3.11 -11.23 -19.04
C ASN A 344 -3.88 -9.97 -18.66
N ASN A 345 -3.90 -8.97 -19.52
CA ASN A 345 -4.61 -7.69 -19.31
C ASN A 345 -4.03 -6.84 -18.16
N SER A 346 -2.78 -7.08 -17.76
CA SER A 346 -2.10 -6.19 -16.82
C SER A 346 -1.83 -4.82 -17.44
N ALA A 347 -1.89 -3.77 -16.61
CA ALA A 347 -1.63 -2.40 -17.01
C ALA A 347 -0.69 -1.69 -16.04
N ILE A 348 0.29 -0.96 -16.58
CA ILE A 348 1.18 -0.08 -15.83
C ILE A 348 1.04 1.32 -16.39
N ASN A 349 0.43 2.21 -15.61
CA ASN A 349 -0.02 3.51 -16.09
C ASN A 349 0.54 4.62 -15.20
N ALA A 350 1.30 5.54 -15.81
CA ALA A 350 1.68 6.82 -15.20
C ALA A 350 0.99 7.95 -15.98
N ILE A 351 -0.08 8.51 -15.42
CA ILE A 351 -1.01 9.38 -16.17
C ILE A 351 -1.23 10.73 -15.47
N SER A 352 -0.99 11.82 -16.19
CA SER A 352 -1.38 13.16 -15.76
C SER A 352 -2.54 13.67 -16.60
N PHE A 353 -3.57 14.18 -15.95
CA PHE A 353 -4.80 14.67 -16.57
C PHE A 353 -4.85 16.21 -16.69
N SER A 354 -3.84 16.91 -16.18
CA SER A 354 -3.78 18.38 -16.08
C SER A 354 -2.40 18.91 -16.52
N SER A 355 -1.95 20.08 -16.04
CA SER A 355 -0.68 20.70 -16.48
C SER A 355 0.61 20.02 -16.01
N GLY A 356 0.54 19.09 -15.05
CA GLY A 356 1.73 18.35 -14.59
C GLY A 356 2.23 17.29 -15.59
N ASN A 357 3.54 17.09 -15.67
CA ASN A 357 4.16 16.04 -16.49
C ASN A 357 3.81 14.64 -15.97
N SER A 358 3.65 13.66 -16.85
CA SER A 358 3.48 12.26 -16.42
C SER A 358 4.77 11.67 -15.89
N GLY A 359 4.64 10.75 -14.94
CA GLY A 359 5.78 10.01 -14.40
C GLY A 359 6.43 9.11 -15.46
N ASN A 360 7.69 8.76 -15.24
CA ASN A 360 8.40 7.79 -16.08
C ASN A 360 8.05 6.37 -15.66
N ILE A 361 8.12 5.43 -16.60
CA ILE A 361 8.06 4.00 -16.30
C ILE A 361 9.41 3.38 -16.60
N THR A 362 9.96 2.62 -15.64
CA THR A 362 11.19 1.86 -15.83
C THR A 362 11.00 0.42 -15.39
N ILE A 363 11.27 -0.51 -16.31
CA ILE A 363 11.17 -1.97 -16.09
C ILE A 363 12.54 -2.58 -16.34
N GLN A 364 13.09 -3.27 -15.35
CA GLN A 364 14.44 -3.82 -15.42
C GLN A 364 14.50 -5.27 -14.94
N SER A 365 15.37 -6.06 -15.57
CA SER A 365 15.75 -7.39 -15.09
C SER A 365 17.17 -7.73 -15.55
N THR A 366 17.86 -8.60 -14.81
CA THR A 366 19.11 -9.21 -15.31
C THR A 366 18.88 -10.50 -16.08
N GLY A 367 17.68 -11.09 -15.97
CA GLY A 367 17.20 -12.17 -16.86
C GLY A 367 16.26 -11.58 -17.91
N SER A 368 14.99 -11.97 -17.93
CA SER A 368 14.05 -11.59 -19.01
C SER A 368 12.96 -10.60 -18.58
N VAL A 369 12.53 -9.75 -19.52
CA VAL A 369 11.28 -8.98 -19.43
C VAL A 369 10.31 -9.49 -20.49
N LEU A 370 9.13 -9.96 -20.05
CA LEU A 370 8.03 -10.40 -20.92
C LEU A 370 6.80 -9.52 -20.67
N LEU A 371 6.33 -8.85 -21.73
CA LEU A 371 5.03 -8.18 -21.79
C LEU A 371 4.12 -9.00 -22.71
N GLN A 372 2.97 -9.46 -22.21
CA GLN A 372 2.06 -10.31 -22.97
C GLN A 372 0.62 -9.87 -22.77
N THR A 373 -0.07 -9.47 -23.83
CA THR A 373 -1.47 -8.99 -23.74
C THR A 373 -1.63 -7.95 -22.62
N SER A 374 -0.72 -6.97 -22.56
CA SER A 374 -0.59 -6.02 -21.45
C SER A 374 -0.29 -4.61 -21.95
N THR A 375 -0.56 -3.60 -21.15
CA THR A 375 -0.27 -2.20 -21.49
C THR A 375 0.74 -1.57 -20.54
N VAL A 376 1.74 -0.88 -21.09
CA VAL A 376 2.66 0.00 -20.36
C VAL A 376 2.53 1.39 -20.95
N SER A 377 2.03 2.35 -20.18
CA SER A 377 1.70 3.67 -20.70
C SER A 377 2.11 4.84 -19.83
N THR A 378 2.72 5.83 -20.48
CA THR A 378 2.95 7.17 -19.93
C THR A 378 2.12 8.15 -20.75
N ASN A 379 0.98 8.57 -20.20
CA ASN A 379 0.02 9.34 -20.98
C ASN A 379 -0.20 10.69 -20.36
N ILE A 380 -0.33 11.71 -21.21
CA ILE A 380 -0.92 12.99 -20.81
C ILE A 380 -2.24 13.21 -21.50
N GLY A 381 -3.22 13.49 -20.65
CA GLY A 381 -4.28 14.42 -21.00
C GLY A 381 -5.66 13.99 -20.55
N SER A 382 -6.56 14.94 -20.74
CA SER A 382 -7.99 14.86 -20.53
C SER A 382 -8.63 15.49 -21.76
N THR A 383 -9.60 14.82 -22.36
CA THR A 383 -10.46 15.38 -23.42
C THR A 383 -11.67 16.12 -22.83
N ASP A 384 -11.76 16.21 -21.51
CA ASP A 384 -12.87 16.84 -20.82
C ASP A 384 -12.70 18.36 -20.77
N LEU A 385 -13.65 19.07 -21.38
CA LEU A 385 -13.71 20.52 -21.51
C LEU A 385 -13.85 21.25 -20.16
N ASN A 386 -14.18 20.54 -19.08
CA ASN A 386 -14.28 21.11 -17.73
C ASN A 386 -12.92 21.27 -17.04
N PHE A 387 -11.88 20.58 -17.53
CA PHE A 387 -10.51 20.76 -17.04
C PHE A 387 -9.73 21.68 -17.99
N LEU A 388 -8.78 22.43 -17.44
CA LEU A 388 -7.83 23.17 -18.28
C LEU A 388 -7.12 22.15 -19.20
N PRO A 389 -6.87 22.50 -20.48
CA PRO A 389 -6.17 21.60 -21.38
C PRO A 389 -4.85 21.20 -20.72
N ALA A 390 -4.59 19.89 -20.59
CA ALA A 390 -3.33 19.41 -20.05
C ALA A 390 -2.16 20.01 -20.86
N GLN A 391 -1.08 20.42 -20.20
CA GLN A 391 0.06 21.07 -20.88
C GLN A 391 1.39 20.40 -20.60
N GLY A 392 1.41 19.41 -19.70
CA GLY A 392 2.63 18.69 -19.36
C GLY A 392 3.14 17.83 -20.52
N ASP A 393 4.37 17.34 -20.40
CA ASP A 393 4.98 16.34 -21.28
C ASP A 393 4.75 14.91 -20.75
N ALA A 394 4.50 13.97 -21.65
CA ALA A 394 4.37 12.56 -21.30
C ALA A 394 5.72 12.01 -20.81
N GLY A 395 5.67 11.11 -19.82
CA GLY A 395 6.86 10.50 -19.26
C GLY A 395 7.55 9.54 -20.25
N ASN A 396 8.81 9.24 -20.00
CA ASN A 396 9.57 8.26 -20.78
C ASN A 396 9.31 6.84 -20.29
N ILE A 397 9.46 5.87 -21.19
CA ILE A 397 9.43 4.44 -20.87
C ILE A 397 10.80 3.84 -21.16
N LYS A 398 11.39 3.20 -20.16
CA LYS A 398 12.64 2.44 -20.31
C LYS A 398 12.44 0.98 -19.91
N ILE A 399 12.78 0.07 -20.81
CA ILE A 399 12.82 -1.37 -20.56
C ILE A 399 14.24 -1.86 -20.77
N SER A 400 14.83 -2.53 -19.78
CA SER A 400 16.20 -3.06 -19.88
C SER A 400 16.30 -4.48 -19.35
N SER A 401 16.85 -5.38 -20.16
CA SER A 401 16.91 -6.80 -19.80
C SER A 401 18.02 -7.57 -20.51
N LYS A 402 18.21 -8.84 -20.17
CA LYS A 402 18.99 -9.76 -21.01
C LYS A 402 18.21 -10.06 -22.30
N SER A 403 16.91 -10.32 -22.17
CA SER A 403 16.00 -10.52 -23.29
C SER A 403 14.67 -9.80 -23.03
N VAL A 404 14.14 -9.11 -24.04
CA VAL A 404 12.86 -8.40 -23.97
C VAL A 404 11.91 -9.01 -25.00
N ALA A 405 10.72 -9.43 -24.56
CA ALA A 405 9.65 -9.89 -25.43
C ALA A 405 8.39 -9.04 -25.20
N ILE A 406 7.86 -8.48 -26.29
CA ILE A 406 6.58 -7.76 -26.35
C ILE A 406 5.66 -8.58 -27.25
N ALA A 407 4.82 -9.39 -26.63
CA ALA A 407 4.10 -10.48 -27.27
C ALA A 407 2.57 -10.32 -27.18
N ASP A 408 1.89 -11.01 -28.09
CA ASP A 408 0.45 -11.29 -28.04
C ASP A 408 -0.44 -10.08 -27.75
N GLY A 409 -0.20 -8.99 -28.47
CA GLY A 409 -1.00 -7.77 -28.37
C GLY A 409 -0.56 -6.81 -27.28
N ALA A 410 0.62 -6.99 -26.69
CA ALA A 410 1.15 -6.05 -25.70
C ALA A 410 1.45 -4.67 -26.32
N LEU A 411 1.09 -3.61 -25.60
CA LEU A 411 1.28 -2.22 -26.02
C LEU A 411 2.24 -1.49 -25.07
N VAL A 412 3.28 -0.89 -25.64
CA VAL A 412 4.14 0.07 -24.93
C VAL A 412 3.95 1.43 -25.59
N THR A 413 3.42 2.40 -24.84
CA THR A 413 3.05 3.70 -25.42
C THR A 413 3.42 4.89 -24.54
N ALA A 414 4.01 5.91 -25.13
CA ALA A 414 4.20 7.21 -24.50
C ALA A 414 3.45 8.23 -25.35
N SER A 415 2.32 8.74 -24.85
CA SER A 415 1.43 9.57 -25.66
C SER A 415 0.95 10.84 -24.96
N THR A 416 0.60 11.82 -25.78
CA THR A 416 -0.01 13.08 -25.35
C THR A 416 -1.21 13.37 -26.24
N VAL A 417 -2.31 13.77 -25.62
CA VAL A 417 -3.51 14.26 -26.33
C VAL A 417 -3.61 15.78 -26.34
N THR A 418 -2.58 16.47 -25.83
CA THR A 418 -2.58 17.93 -25.66
C THR A 418 -1.26 18.57 -26.10
N SER A 419 -1.07 19.87 -25.84
CA SER A 419 0.06 20.65 -26.39
C SER A 419 1.46 20.20 -25.98
N GLY A 420 1.59 19.33 -24.96
CA GLY A 420 2.87 18.78 -24.53
C GLY A 420 3.48 17.78 -25.53
N LYS A 421 4.71 17.37 -25.28
CA LYS A 421 5.44 16.37 -26.07
C LYS A 421 5.13 14.96 -25.58
N ALA A 422 5.13 14.01 -26.52
CA ALA A 422 5.14 12.60 -26.18
C ALA A 422 6.51 12.21 -25.61
N GLY A 423 6.54 11.19 -24.76
CA GLY A 423 7.77 10.70 -24.14
C GLY A 423 8.57 9.78 -25.07
N ASP A 424 9.84 9.57 -24.71
CA ASP A 424 10.75 8.67 -25.37
C ASP A 424 10.50 7.23 -24.91
N ILE A 425 10.66 6.27 -25.81
CA ILE A 425 10.68 4.83 -25.47
C ILE A 425 12.05 4.24 -25.78
N GLN A 426 12.68 3.67 -24.77
CA GLN A 426 13.97 2.99 -24.88
C GLN A 426 13.87 1.53 -24.45
N ILE A 427 14.26 0.62 -25.33
CA ILE A 427 14.36 -0.82 -25.06
C ILE A 427 15.81 -1.24 -25.25
N ASP A 428 16.45 -1.65 -24.16
CA ASP A 428 17.82 -2.16 -24.14
C ASP A 428 17.80 -3.68 -23.83
N ALA A 429 18.33 -4.50 -24.73
CA ALA A 429 18.53 -5.94 -24.48
C ALA A 429 19.99 -6.34 -24.72
N GLN A 430 20.43 -7.42 -24.07
CA GLN A 430 21.78 -7.98 -24.30
C GLN A 430 21.77 -9.06 -25.38
N GLU A 431 20.69 -9.84 -25.48
CA GLU A 431 20.63 -10.98 -26.39
C GLU A 431 19.50 -10.86 -27.43
N LEU A 432 18.30 -10.45 -27.01
CA LEU A 432 17.12 -10.49 -27.88
C LEU A 432 16.12 -9.38 -27.55
N VAL A 433 15.60 -8.75 -28.61
CA VAL A 433 14.33 -8.02 -28.58
C VAL A 433 13.37 -8.69 -29.55
N GLU A 434 12.25 -9.18 -29.05
CA GLU A 434 11.16 -9.72 -29.85
C GLU A 434 9.90 -8.86 -29.68
N ILE A 435 9.32 -8.42 -30.80
CA ILE A 435 8.02 -7.74 -30.84
C ILE A 435 7.17 -8.48 -31.85
N ALA A 436 6.27 -9.33 -31.38
CA ALA A 436 5.54 -10.26 -32.23
C ALA A 436 4.15 -10.58 -31.68
N GLY A 437 3.32 -11.15 -32.53
CA GLY A 437 2.00 -11.64 -32.14
C GLY A 437 0.93 -10.54 -32.07
N THR A 438 -0.27 -11.02 -31.82
CA THR A 438 -1.49 -10.25 -31.70
C THR A 438 -2.29 -10.75 -30.51
N THR A 439 -3.29 -10.00 -30.06
CA THR A 439 -4.20 -10.51 -29.03
C THR A 439 -4.69 -11.92 -29.42
N PRO A 440 -4.61 -12.90 -28.51
CA PRO A 440 -4.96 -14.28 -28.82
C PRO A 440 -6.46 -14.45 -29.11
N PHE A 441 -7.27 -13.47 -28.71
CA PHE A 441 -8.70 -13.37 -28.98
C PHE A 441 -9.08 -11.93 -29.37
N PRO A 442 -10.09 -11.72 -30.23
CA PRO A 442 -10.69 -10.39 -30.46
C PRO A 442 -11.30 -9.86 -29.15
N LEU A 443 -11.14 -8.56 -28.88
CA LEU A 443 -11.75 -7.93 -27.69
C LEU A 443 -13.29 -8.04 -27.75
N PRO A 444 -13.97 -8.52 -26.69
CA PRO A 444 -15.43 -8.47 -26.62
C PRO A 444 -15.91 -7.03 -26.44
N GLY A 445 -16.78 -6.51 -27.32
CA GLY A 445 -17.66 -5.37 -26.99
C GLY A 445 -17.35 -3.96 -27.53
N GLY A 446 -16.58 -3.78 -28.62
CA GLY A 446 -16.42 -2.48 -29.29
C GLY A 446 -17.19 -2.36 -30.62
N TYR A 447 -17.50 -1.14 -31.07
CA TYR A 447 -18.15 -0.82 -32.36
C TYR A 447 -17.41 -1.37 -33.61
N CYS A 448 -16.19 -1.87 -33.43
CA CYS A 448 -15.42 -2.64 -34.41
C CYS A 448 -15.30 -4.09 -33.92
N GLN A 449 -16.28 -4.94 -34.24
CA GLN A 449 -16.14 -6.37 -33.99
C GLN A 449 -14.96 -6.93 -34.79
N GLY A 450 -14.00 -7.55 -34.10
CA GLY A 450 -12.88 -8.26 -34.74
C GLY A 450 -11.53 -7.54 -34.72
N ASP A 451 -11.37 -6.45 -33.96
CA ASP A 451 -10.07 -5.77 -33.87
C ASP A 451 -9.03 -6.67 -33.19
N VAL A 452 -8.08 -7.10 -34.00
CA VAL A 452 -6.86 -7.78 -33.60
C VAL A 452 -5.86 -6.72 -33.19
N THR A 453 -5.51 -6.64 -31.90
CA THR A 453 -4.50 -5.69 -31.44
C THR A 453 -3.13 -6.31 -31.61
N TYR A 454 -2.28 -5.66 -32.39
CA TYR A 454 -0.89 -6.08 -32.60
C TYR A 454 -0.01 -5.64 -31.44
N SER A 455 0.96 -6.48 -31.10
CA SER A 455 2.06 -6.07 -30.23
C SER A 455 2.73 -4.84 -30.83
N SER A 456 2.85 -3.75 -30.07
CA SER A 456 3.37 -2.50 -30.63
C SER A 456 4.04 -1.59 -29.60
N VAL A 457 5.03 -0.86 -30.11
CA VAL A 457 5.73 0.22 -29.40
C VAL A 457 5.40 1.51 -30.14
N ARG A 458 4.80 2.49 -29.45
CA ARG A 458 4.28 3.71 -30.08
C ARG A 458 4.62 4.95 -29.27
N THR A 459 5.08 5.98 -29.94
CA THR A 459 5.06 7.34 -29.41
C THR A 459 4.03 8.12 -30.22
N ASN A 460 3.11 8.82 -29.57
CA ASN A 460 2.00 9.46 -30.27
C ASN A 460 1.69 10.86 -29.75
N SER A 461 1.46 11.76 -30.70
CA SER A 461 0.89 13.10 -30.48
C SER A 461 -0.44 13.14 -31.21
N GLU A 462 -1.56 13.13 -30.49
CA GLU A 462 -2.90 13.05 -31.10
C GLU A 462 -3.34 14.36 -31.80
N GLU A 463 -4.51 14.37 -32.45
CA GLU A 463 -5.00 15.43 -33.36
C GLU A 463 -4.96 16.86 -32.78
N ASN A 464 -5.02 16.99 -31.45
CA ASN A 464 -4.97 18.27 -30.73
C ASN A 464 -3.61 18.58 -30.09
N ALA A 465 -2.63 17.68 -30.25
CA ALA A 465 -1.30 17.84 -29.70
C ALA A 465 -0.45 18.79 -30.56
N LYS A 466 0.32 19.64 -29.88
CA LYS A 466 1.26 20.59 -30.51
C LYS A 466 2.72 20.13 -30.39
N GLY A 467 3.01 19.19 -29.48
CA GLY A 467 4.34 18.62 -29.29
C GLY A 467 4.63 17.48 -30.26
N ALA A 468 5.91 17.27 -30.57
CA ALA A 468 6.35 16.16 -31.42
C ALA A 468 6.25 14.80 -30.68
N GLY A 469 6.14 13.73 -31.46
CA GLY A 469 6.34 12.36 -30.96
C GLY A 469 7.78 12.16 -30.47
N GLY A 470 7.97 11.41 -29.38
CA GLY A 470 9.30 11.05 -28.89
C GLY A 470 9.98 9.97 -29.75
N PRO A 471 11.32 9.89 -29.77
CA PRO A 471 12.03 8.76 -30.37
C PRO A 471 11.71 7.41 -29.72
N ILE A 472 11.70 6.37 -30.55
CA ILE A 472 11.77 4.96 -30.13
C ILE A 472 13.18 4.46 -30.43
N ARG A 473 13.87 3.92 -29.42
CA ARG A 473 15.21 3.33 -29.56
C ARG A 473 15.20 1.89 -29.08
N ILE A 474 15.61 0.97 -29.95
CA ILE A 474 15.80 -0.45 -29.64
C ILE A 474 17.28 -0.76 -29.82
N ILE A 475 17.94 -1.17 -28.74
CA ILE A 475 19.39 -1.39 -28.70
C ILE A 475 19.65 -2.82 -28.24
N ILE A 476 20.43 -3.55 -29.04
CA ILE A 476 21.04 -4.82 -28.64
C ILE A 476 22.50 -4.52 -28.33
N LEU A 477 22.90 -4.71 -27.07
CA LEU A 477 24.19 -4.27 -26.51
C LEU A 477 25.32 -5.27 -26.70
#